data_AF-L1QDZ7-F1
#
_entry.id   AF-L1QDZ7-F1
#
_cell.length_a   1.000
_cell.length_b   1.000
_cell.length_c   1.000
_cell.angle_alpha   90.00
_cell.angle_beta   90.00
_cell.angle_gamma   90.00
#
_symmetry.space_group_name_H-M   'P 1'
#
loop_
_entity.id
_entity.type
_entity.pdbx_description
1 polymer ?
#
loop_
_entity_poly.entity_id
_entity_poly.type
_entity_poly.pdbx_seq_one_letter_code
_entity_poly.pdbx_strand_id
1 'polypeptide(L)'
;MNGGLFMKKLFVSLLVLSVVGFVGCGESVTESVEYQELESKYSELETEYEELETEYGELKKQDVEDDKTIKNLQSQVDKAKDYLDLDQEEKKLVDEKIVEVNKATEERIAKEKAEKEAAEKAKKEEEEIAKKEAEEKAAAEKKAEEERKAQEEQAKKEQEEKEKQEKANLIEKTNAIATAKNYLSFTSFSRSGLIHQLEYEGYSTEAATYAVDNIDVDWNQQCAKTAKNYMDYMAFSRDGLYQQLQYEGFTDEQIQYGLSSVGY
;
A
#
# COMPACT_ATOMS: atom_id res chain seq x y z
N MET A 1 -3.41 -58.53 -52.53
CA MET A 1 -4.71 -58.05 -52.00
C MET A 1 -4.48 -57.55 -50.58
N ASN A 2 -4.20 -56.25 -50.42
CA ASN A 2 -4.12 -55.56 -49.11
C ASN A 2 -4.16 -54.02 -49.25
N GLY A 3 -4.05 -53.47 -50.46
CA GLY A 3 -4.17 -52.02 -50.71
C GLY A 3 -5.59 -51.46 -50.54
N GLY A 4 -6.63 -52.24 -50.85
CA GLY A 4 -8.03 -51.80 -50.72
C GLY A 4 -8.48 -51.63 -49.26
N LEU A 5 -8.06 -52.54 -48.37
CA LEU A 5 -8.40 -52.48 -46.94
C LEU A 5 -7.72 -51.28 -46.24
N PHE A 6 -6.53 -50.89 -46.72
CA PHE A 6 -5.80 -49.73 -46.21
C PHE A 6 -6.43 -48.41 -46.66
N MET A 7 -6.89 -48.32 -47.91
CA MET A 7 -7.64 -47.15 -48.40
C MET A 7 -9.00 -47.00 -47.74
N LYS A 8 -9.77 -48.10 -47.57
CA LYS A 8 -11.04 -48.09 -46.83
C LYS A 8 -10.88 -47.56 -45.41
N LYS A 9 -9.87 -48.03 -44.67
CA LYS A 9 -9.56 -47.55 -43.30
C LYS A 9 -9.15 -46.08 -43.26
N LEU A 10 -8.41 -45.62 -44.28
CA LEU A 10 -8.00 -44.22 -44.39
C LEU A 10 -9.18 -43.29 -44.71
N PHE A 11 -10.13 -43.76 -45.53
CA PHE A 11 -11.32 -43.01 -45.95
C PHE A 11 -12.36 -42.89 -44.82
N VAL A 12 -12.62 -43.98 -44.09
CA VAL A 12 -13.46 -43.99 -42.89
C VAL A 12 -12.89 -43.03 -41.84
N SER A 13 -11.57 -42.99 -41.68
CA SER A 13 -10.91 -42.03 -40.77
C SER A 13 -11.10 -40.57 -41.19
N LEU A 14 -11.27 -40.28 -42.49
CA LEU A 14 -11.36 -38.91 -43.03
C LEU A 14 -12.79 -38.37 -43.04
N LEU A 15 -13.79 -39.23 -43.20
CA LEU A 15 -15.20 -38.84 -43.22
C LEU A 15 -15.74 -38.58 -41.81
N VAL A 16 -15.29 -39.37 -40.83
CA VAL A 16 -15.52 -39.14 -39.39
C VAL A 16 -14.92 -37.80 -38.93
N LEU A 17 -13.84 -37.34 -39.58
CA LEU A 17 -13.27 -36.00 -39.35
C LEU A 17 -14.12 -34.84 -39.91
N SER A 18 -15.04 -35.10 -40.86
CA SER A 18 -15.89 -34.07 -41.49
C SER A 18 -17.23 -33.82 -40.79
N VAL A 19 -17.83 -34.85 -40.17
CA VAL A 19 -19.08 -34.74 -39.40
C VAL A 19 -18.86 -33.96 -38.08
N VAL A 20 -17.62 -33.92 -37.59
CA VAL A 20 -17.22 -33.18 -36.38
C VAL A 20 -17.05 -31.67 -36.63
N GLY A 21 -17.26 -31.19 -37.86
CA GLY A 21 -17.04 -29.81 -38.27
C GLY A 21 -18.19 -28.81 -38.04
N PHE A 22 -19.35 -29.23 -37.53
CA PHE A 22 -20.53 -28.34 -37.41
C PHE A 22 -21.31 -28.53 -36.11
N VAL A 23 -20.73 -28.16 -34.98
CA VAL A 23 -21.51 -27.82 -33.76
C VAL A 23 -20.97 -26.51 -33.21
N GLY A 24 -21.45 -25.41 -33.80
CA GLY A 24 -21.37 -24.08 -33.25
C GLY A 24 -22.71 -23.71 -32.61
N CYS A 25 -22.65 -23.32 -31.33
CA CYS A 25 -23.65 -22.58 -30.56
C CYS A 25 -25.07 -23.17 -30.42
N GLY A 26 -25.41 -23.51 -29.17
CA GLY A 26 -26.69 -23.10 -28.59
C GLY A 26 -27.69 -24.21 -28.29
N GLU A 27 -28.04 -24.27 -26.99
CA GLU A 27 -29.25 -24.86 -26.41
C GLU A 27 -29.39 -26.38 -26.27
N SER A 28 -29.91 -26.71 -25.09
CA SER A 28 -30.12 -28.02 -24.47
C SER A 28 -31.12 -28.90 -25.21
N VAL A 29 -30.81 -30.19 -25.39
CA VAL A 29 -31.77 -31.25 -25.76
C VAL A 29 -31.28 -32.55 -25.10
N THR A 30 -31.82 -32.97 -23.96
CA THR A 30 -32.93 -33.93 -23.80
C THR A 30 -32.78 -35.21 -24.63
N GLU A 31 -32.33 -36.26 -23.94
CA GLU A 31 -32.48 -37.67 -24.25
C GLU A 31 -33.92 -38.00 -24.73
N SER A 32 -34.05 -38.83 -25.77
CA SER A 32 -35.24 -39.59 -26.23
C SER A 32 -35.99 -39.23 -27.54
N VAL A 33 -35.37 -38.59 -28.55
CA VAL A 33 -35.97 -38.53 -29.91
C VAL A 33 -34.91 -38.73 -30.98
N GLU A 34 -34.50 -39.97 -31.26
CA GLU A 34 -33.41 -40.19 -32.26
C GLU A 34 -33.54 -41.45 -33.14
N TYR A 35 -34.72 -42.09 -33.21
CA TYR A 35 -34.95 -43.18 -34.17
C TYR A 35 -36.03 -42.87 -35.21
N GLN A 36 -37.18 -42.31 -34.82
CA GLN A 36 -38.22 -41.96 -35.81
C GLN A 36 -37.83 -40.76 -36.69
N GLU A 37 -37.05 -39.82 -36.16
CA GLU A 37 -36.54 -38.69 -36.94
C GLU A 37 -35.43 -39.13 -37.90
N LEU A 38 -34.67 -40.17 -37.54
CA LEU A 38 -33.63 -40.75 -38.37
C LEU A 38 -34.24 -41.55 -39.53
N GLU A 39 -35.29 -42.33 -39.28
CA GLU A 39 -36.01 -43.10 -40.31
C GLU A 39 -36.78 -42.18 -41.28
N SER A 40 -37.34 -41.06 -40.78
CA SER A 40 -37.90 -40.00 -41.61
C SER A 40 -36.84 -39.30 -42.46
N LYS A 41 -35.68 -38.98 -41.88
CA LYS A 41 -34.55 -38.37 -42.59
C LYS A 41 -33.95 -39.34 -43.62
N TYR A 42 -33.95 -40.65 -43.37
CA TYR A 42 -33.53 -41.67 -44.34
C TYR A 42 -34.51 -41.80 -45.50
N SER A 43 -35.82 -41.78 -45.26
CA SER A 43 -36.83 -41.79 -46.33
C SER A 43 -36.81 -40.51 -47.15
N GLU A 44 -36.57 -39.35 -46.53
CA GLU A 44 -36.39 -38.07 -47.23
C GLU A 44 -35.10 -38.07 -48.07
N LEU A 45 -34.00 -38.59 -47.54
CA LEU A 45 -32.72 -38.69 -48.24
C LEU A 45 -32.77 -39.70 -49.41
N GLU A 46 -33.55 -40.78 -49.29
CA GLU A 46 -33.78 -41.75 -50.37
C GLU A 46 -34.61 -41.12 -51.50
N THR A 47 -35.61 -40.31 -51.14
CA THR A 47 -36.42 -39.57 -52.12
C THR A 47 -35.59 -38.47 -52.81
N GLU A 48 -34.78 -37.73 -52.04
CA GLU A 48 -33.89 -36.68 -52.56
C GLU A 48 -32.77 -37.26 -53.45
N TYR A 49 -32.33 -38.50 -53.18
CA TYR A 49 -31.38 -39.24 -54.02
C TYR A 49 -32.00 -39.74 -55.33
N GLU A 50 -33.24 -40.25 -55.31
CA GLU A 50 -33.97 -40.64 -56.52
C GLU A 50 -34.30 -39.43 -57.40
N GLU A 51 -34.62 -38.28 -56.81
CA GLU A 51 -34.80 -37.01 -57.52
C GLU A 51 -33.48 -36.49 -58.13
N LEU A 52 -32.36 -36.54 -57.39
CA LEU A 52 -31.03 -36.17 -57.92
C LEU A 52 -30.55 -37.11 -59.03
N GLU A 53 -30.85 -38.40 -58.94
CA GLU A 53 -30.50 -39.38 -59.98
C GLU A 53 -31.32 -39.16 -61.26
N THR A 54 -32.57 -38.74 -61.10
CA THR A 54 -33.45 -38.32 -62.20
C THR A 54 -32.95 -37.02 -62.84
N GLU A 55 -32.63 -36.00 -62.04
CA GLU A 55 -32.12 -34.70 -62.50
C GLU A 55 -30.73 -34.84 -63.17
N TYR A 56 -29.85 -35.68 -62.64
CA TYR A 56 -28.57 -36.04 -63.25
C TYR A 56 -28.76 -36.82 -64.57
N GLY A 57 -29.76 -37.70 -64.64
CA GLY A 57 -30.14 -38.42 -65.86
C GLY A 57 -30.71 -37.51 -66.96
N GLU A 58 -31.33 -36.38 -66.58
CA GLU A 58 -31.78 -35.33 -67.50
C GLU A 58 -30.65 -34.38 -67.92
N LEU A 59 -29.78 -33.97 -67.00
CA LEU A 59 -28.59 -33.15 -67.30
C LEU A 59 -27.61 -33.86 -68.24
N LYS A 60 -27.48 -35.19 -68.17
CA LYS A 60 -26.66 -35.99 -69.08
C LYS A 60 -27.18 -36.01 -70.54
N LYS A 61 -28.42 -35.58 -70.79
CA LYS A 61 -28.99 -35.42 -72.14
C LYS A 61 -28.75 -34.02 -72.73
N GLN A 62 -28.21 -33.08 -71.95
CA GLN A 62 -27.89 -31.74 -72.39
C GLN A 62 -26.37 -31.53 -72.27
N ASP A 63 -25.71 -31.68 -73.41
CA ASP A 63 -24.27 -31.76 -73.64
C ASP A 63 -23.47 -30.58 -73.00
N VAL A 64 -23.03 -30.69 -71.74
CA VAL A 64 -22.06 -29.78 -71.10
C VAL A 64 -21.20 -30.55 -70.07
N GLU A 65 -19.99 -30.92 -70.47
CA GLU A 65 -19.10 -31.84 -69.74
C GLU A 65 -18.14 -31.17 -68.72
N ASP A 66 -18.35 -29.91 -68.29
CA ASP A 66 -17.34 -29.19 -67.49
C ASP A 66 -17.86 -28.12 -66.50
N ASP A 67 -18.67 -28.51 -65.51
CA ASP A 67 -18.98 -27.67 -64.34
C ASP A 67 -18.27 -28.18 -63.07
N LYS A 68 -17.50 -27.32 -62.39
CA LYS A 68 -16.83 -27.60 -61.10
C LYS A 68 -17.81 -28.08 -60.02
N THR A 69 -19.07 -27.67 -60.14
CA THR A 69 -20.15 -28.04 -59.22
C THR A 69 -20.54 -29.51 -59.41
N ILE A 70 -20.61 -29.98 -60.67
CA ILE A 70 -20.89 -31.39 -61.01
C ILE A 70 -19.73 -32.29 -60.55
N LYS A 71 -18.47 -31.87 -60.70
CA LYS A 71 -17.30 -32.63 -60.19
C LYS A 71 -17.24 -32.70 -58.66
N ASN A 72 -17.67 -31.67 -57.96
CA ASN A 72 -17.74 -31.67 -56.48
C ASN A 72 -18.89 -32.55 -55.98
N LEU A 73 -20.06 -32.46 -56.63
CA LEU A 73 -21.20 -33.34 -56.37
C LEU A 73 -20.89 -34.80 -56.71
N GLN A 74 -20.25 -35.10 -57.84
CA GLN A 74 -19.71 -36.44 -58.14
C GLN A 74 -18.71 -36.90 -57.09
N SER A 75 -17.80 -36.04 -56.63
CA SER A 75 -16.88 -36.41 -55.56
C SER A 75 -17.58 -36.67 -54.23
N GLN A 76 -18.69 -36.01 -53.92
CA GLN A 76 -19.45 -36.24 -52.69
C GLN A 76 -20.36 -37.48 -52.82
N VAL A 77 -20.98 -37.68 -53.99
CA VAL A 77 -21.77 -38.86 -54.35
C VAL A 77 -20.90 -40.12 -54.42
N ASP A 78 -19.67 -40.05 -54.93
CA ASP A 78 -18.73 -41.17 -54.97
C ASP A 78 -18.22 -41.53 -53.56
N LYS A 79 -18.08 -40.52 -52.67
CA LYS A 79 -17.78 -40.74 -51.24
C LYS A 79 -18.96 -41.34 -50.47
N ALA A 80 -20.19 -41.05 -50.88
CA ALA A 80 -21.42 -41.63 -50.33
C ALA A 80 -21.75 -43.01 -50.92
N LYS A 81 -21.38 -43.28 -52.19
CA LYS A 81 -21.56 -44.58 -52.84
C LYS A 81 -20.72 -45.69 -52.23
N ASP A 82 -19.52 -45.36 -51.72
CA ASP A 82 -18.71 -46.31 -50.95
C ASP A 82 -19.33 -46.70 -49.59
N TYR A 83 -20.40 -46.04 -49.13
CA TYR A 83 -21.21 -46.47 -47.99
C TYR A 83 -22.32 -47.46 -48.38
N LEU A 84 -22.77 -47.48 -49.64
CA LEU A 84 -23.82 -48.39 -50.10
C LEU A 84 -23.31 -49.82 -50.35
N ASP A 85 -22.02 -49.98 -50.70
CA ASP A 85 -21.37 -51.28 -50.98
C ASP A 85 -20.64 -51.91 -49.77
N LEU A 86 -20.75 -51.31 -48.57
CA LEU A 86 -20.23 -51.90 -47.32
C LEU A 86 -21.11 -53.10 -46.92
N ASP A 87 -20.48 -54.22 -46.61
CA ASP A 87 -21.19 -55.32 -45.96
C ASP A 87 -21.67 -54.92 -44.55
N GLN A 88 -22.57 -55.71 -43.96
CA GLN A 88 -23.21 -55.38 -42.67
C GLN A 88 -22.19 -55.18 -41.53
N GLU A 89 -20.99 -55.76 -41.65
CA GLU A 89 -19.95 -55.75 -40.63
C GLU A 89 -19.07 -54.49 -40.76
N GLU A 90 -18.83 -54.02 -41.99
CA GLU A 90 -18.15 -52.75 -42.26
C GLU A 90 -19.02 -51.53 -41.87
N LYS A 91 -20.35 -51.57 -42.08
CA LYS A 91 -21.27 -50.50 -41.61
C LYS A 91 -21.28 -50.38 -40.09
N LYS A 92 -21.35 -51.52 -39.39
CA LYS A 92 -21.30 -51.59 -37.93
C LYS A 92 -20.00 -51.00 -37.36
N LEU A 93 -18.87 -51.21 -38.03
CA LEU A 93 -17.58 -50.65 -37.63
C LEU A 93 -17.54 -49.12 -37.77
N VAL A 94 -18.19 -48.58 -38.80
CA VAL A 94 -18.27 -47.13 -39.03
C VAL A 94 -19.17 -46.47 -37.99
N ASP A 95 -20.33 -47.05 -37.69
CA ASP A 95 -21.23 -46.55 -36.64
C ASP A 95 -20.55 -46.57 -35.26
N GLU A 96 -19.83 -47.65 -34.95
CA GLU A 96 -19.02 -47.75 -33.73
C GLU A 96 -17.94 -46.65 -33.66
N LYS A 97 -17.30 -46.33 -34.80
CA LYS A 97 -16.31 -45.26 -34.90
C LYS A 97 -16.91 -43.87 -34.71
N ILE A 98 -18.10 -43.63 -35.25
CA ILE A 98 -18.83 -42.37 -35.11
C ILE A 98 -19.21 -42.14 -33.64
N VAL A 99 -19.72 -43.18 -32.97
CA VAL A 99 -20.01 -43.12 -31.52
C VAL A 99 -18.75 -42.84 -30.71
N GLU A 100 -17.63 -43.51 -31.03
CA GLU A 100 -16.34 -43.31 -30.37
C GLU A 100 -15.84 -41.86 -30.52
N VAL A 101 -15.96 -41.29 -31.73
CA VAL A 101 -15.48 -39.93 -32.03
C VAL A 101 -16.40 -38.85 -31.48
N ASN A 102 -17.71 -39.05 -31.47
CA ASN A 102 -18.65 -38.13 -30.82
C ASN A 102 -18.40 -38.07 -29.31
N LYS A 103 -18.24 -39.23 -28.66
CA LYS A 103 -17.89 -39.30 -27.24
C LYS A 103 -16.56 -38.62 -26.94
N ALA A 104 -15.52 -38.88 -27.75
CA ALA A 104 -14.22 -38.22 -27.58
C ALA A 104 -14.29 -36.69 -27.81
N THR A 105 -15.18 -36.24 -28.69
CA THR A 105 -15.40 -34.81 -28.96
C THR A 105 -16.13 -34.12 -27.82
N GLU A 106 -17.17 -34.75 -27.27
CA GLU A 106 -17.90 -34.28 -26.09
C GLU A 106 -16.97 -34.18 -24.87
N GLU A 107 -16.14 -35.20 -24.62
CA GLU A 107 -15.15 -35.20 -23.54
C GLU A 107 -14.13 -34.06 -23.71
N ARG A 108 -13.69 -33.77 -24.94
CA ARG A 108 -12.78 -32.65 -25.25
C ARG A 108 -13.44 -31.30 -25.01
N ILE A 109 -14.68 -31.09 -25.46
CA ILE A 109 -15.43 -29.84 -25.26
C ILE A 109 -15.67 -29.60 -23.76
N ALA A 110 -16.05 -30.65 -23.01
CA ALA A 110 -16.23 -30.58 -21.57
C ALA A 110 -14.92 -30.20 -20.85
N LYS A 111 -13.79 -30.78 -21.28
CA LYS A 111 -12.47 -30.46 -20.74
C LYS A 111 -12.05 -29.01 -21.04
N GLU A 112 -12.20 -28.55 -22.28
CA GLU A 112 -11.87 -27.17 -22.66
C GLU A 112 -12.74 -26.14 -21.94
N LYS A 113 -14.02 -26.44 -21.71
CA LYS A 113 -14.93 -25.59 -20.92
C LYS A 113 -14.48 -25.52 -19.46
N ALA A 114 -14.16 -26.66 -18.85
CA ALA A 114 -13.67 -26.70 -17.47
C ALA A 114 -12.34 -25.96 -17.28
N GLU A 115 -11.41 -26.08 -18.24
CA GLU A 115 -10.13 -25.34 -18.22
C GLU A 115 -10.34 -23.82 -18.36
N LYS A 116 -11.27 -23.38 -19.22
CA LYS A 116 -11.62 -21.95 -19.35
C LYS A 116 -12.26 -21.38 -18.08
N GLU A 117 -13.20 -22.11 -17.48
CA GLU A 117 -13.85 -21.70 -16.22
C GLU A 117 -12.84 -21.64 -15.06
N ALA A 118 -11.91 -22.60 -15.01
CA ALA A 118 -10.83 -22.59 -14.02
C ALA A 118 -9.86 -21.39 -14.22
N ALA A 119 -9.49 -21.09 -15.48
CA ALA A 119 -8.63 -19.95 -15.80
C ALA A 119 -9.29 -18.60 -15.48
N GLU A 120 -10.60 -18.46 -15.75
CA GLU A 120 -11.35 -17.24 -15.42
C GLU A 120 -11.47 -17.04 -13.90
N LYS A 121 -11.71 -18.13 -13.15
CA LYS A 121 -11.75 -18.08 -11.68
C LYS A 121 -10.39 -17.70 -11.09
N ALA A 122 -9.30 -18.29 -11.58
CA ALA A 122 -7.95 -17.94 -11.13
C ALA A 122 -7.61 -16.47 -11.38
N LYS A 123 -7.99 -15.93 -12.55
CA LYS A 123 -7.78 -14.52 -12.88
C LYS A 123 -8.57 -13.58 -11.95
N LYS A 124 -9.83 -13.93 -11.63
CA LYS A 124 -10.66 -13.15 -10.68
C LYS A 124 -10.09 -13.16 -9.26
N GLU A 125 -9.58 -14.31 -8.80
CA GLU A 125 -8.92 -14.42 -7.49
C GLU A 125 -7.64 -13.58 -7.44
N GLU A 126 -6.83 -13.58 -8.51
CA GLU A 126 -5.61 -12.76 -8.62
C GLU A 126 -5.91 -11.25 -8.63
N GLU A 127 -6.95 -10.82 -9.37
CA GLU A 127 -7.41 -9.43 -9.38
C GLU A 127 -7.96 -8.99 -8.01
N GLU A 128 -8.66 -9.87 -7.27
CA GLU A 128 -9.15 -9.58 -5.93
C GLU A 128 -8.01 -9.45 -4.91
N ILE A 129 -7.00 -10.31 -4.98
CA ILE A 129 -5.80 -10.24 -4.14
C ILE A 129 -5.04 -8.94 -4.41
N ALA A 130 -4.77 -8.61 -5.68
CA ALA A 130 -4.08 -7.38 -6.06
C ALA A 130 -4.82 -6.11 -5.60
N LYS A 131 -6.16 -6.13 -5.63
CA LYS A 131 -6.98 -5.02 -5.12
C LYS A 131 -6.87 -4.87 -3.61
N LYS A 132 -6.93 -5.96 -2.84
CA LYS A 132 -6.77 -5.93 -1.37
C LYS A 132 -5.39 -5.45 -0.96
N GLU A 133 -4.34 -5.91 -1.62
CA GLU A 133 -2.96 -5.45 -1.36
C GLU A 133 -2.78 -3.96 -1.65
N ALA A 134 -3.38 -3.46 -2.74
CA ALA A 134 -3.35 -2.03 -3.07
C ALA A 134 -4.12 -1.18 -2.05
N GLU A 135 -5.28 -1.63 -1.59
CA GLU A 135 -6.06 -0.96 -0.54
C GLU A 135 -5.32 -0.95 0.80
N GLU A 136 -4.69 -2.05 1.20
CA GLU A 136 -3.91 -2.16 2.43
C GLU A 136 -2.67 -1.25 2.39
N LYS A 137 -1.96 -1.22 1.25
CA LYS A 137 -0.81 -0.34 1.06
C LYS A 137 -1.21 1.14 1.10
N ALA A 138 -2.31 1.51 0.45
CA ALA A 138 -2.83 2.89 0.49
C ALA A 138 -3.26 3.31 1.91
N ALA A 139 -3.87 2.40 2.68
CA ALA A 139 -4.21 2.65 4.08
C ALA A 139 -2.96 2.82 4.96
N ALA A 140 -1.92 2.01 4.74
CA ALA A 140 -0.65 2.10 5.45
C ALA A 140 0.09 3.42 5.14
N GLU A 141 0.14 3.84 3.87
CA GLU A 141 0.77 5.10 3.46
C GLU A 141 0.05 6.31 4.06
N LYS A 142 -1.30 6.31 4.06
CA LYS A 142 -2.08 7.39 4.67
C LYS A 142 -1.83 7.49 6.17
N LYS A 143 -1.81 6.35 6.88
CA LYS A 143 -1.52 6.32 8.32
C LYS A 143 -0.09 6.82 8.61
N ALA A 144 0.89 6.41 7.82
CA ALA A 144 2.26 6.89 7.96
C ALA A 144 2.40 8.40 7.70
N GLU A 145 1.66 8.95 6.74
CA GLU A 145 1.65 10.39 6.48
C GLU A 145 0.97 11.19 7.62
N GLU A 146 -0.13 10.69 8.18
CA GLU A 146 -0.79 11.28 9.35
C GLU A 146 0.12 11.26 10.58
N GLU A 147 0.81 10.14 10.84
CA GLU A 147 1.80 10.03 11.93
C GLU A 147 2.99 10.98 11.73
N ARG A 148 3.52 11.13 10.51
CA ARG A 148 4.61 12.07 10.22
C ARG A 148 4.19 13.51 10.46
N LYS A 149 3.00 13.91 9.98
CA LYS A 149 2.47 15.27 10.20
C LYS A 149 2.26 15.57 11.69
N ALA A 150 1.77 14.59 12.45
CA ALA A 150 1.61 14.73 13.90
C ALA A 150 2.96 14.91 14.62
N GLN A 151 3.99 14.16 14.22
CA GLN A 151 5.35 14.29 14.77
C GLN A 151 5.99 15.64 14.40
N GLU A 152 5.83 16.10 13.15
CA GLU A 152 6.31 17.41 12.70
C GLU A 152 5.64 18.56 13.48
N GLU A 153 4.33 18.49 13.72
CA GLU A 153 3.60 19.49 14.51
C GLU A 153 4.05 19.48 15.99
N GLN A 154 4.24 18.30 16.58
CA GLN A 154 4.74 18.18 17.95
C GLN A 154 6.16 18.76 18.08
N ALA A 155 7.06 18.40 17.16
CA ALA A 155 8.43 18.91 17.16
C ALA A 155 8.47 20.44 17.04
N LYS A 156 7.60 21.02 16.20
CA LYS A 156 7.47 22.47 16.07
C LYS A 156 7.00 23.14 17.36
N LYS A 157 5.99 22.56 18.05
CA LYS A 157 5.50 23.09 19.34
C LYS A 157 6.58 23.02 20.43
N GLU A 158 7.33 21.91 20.48
CA GLU A 158 8.44 21.75 21.44
C GLU A 158 9.56 22.76 21.18
N GLN A 159 9.89 23.03 19.91
CA GLN A 159 10.87 24.05 19.56
C GLN A 159 10.38 25.46 19.95
N GLU A 160 9.14 25.81 19.63
CA GLU A 160 8.56 27.13 19.98
C GLU A 160 8.53 27.36 21.50
N GLU A 161 8.18 26.34 22.29
CA GLU A 161 8.19 26.44 23.75
C GLU A 161 9.61 26.58 24.30
N LYS A 162 10.58 25.85 23.73
CA LYS A 162 12.00 25.99 24.11
C LYS A 162 12.54 27.40 23.82
N GLU A 163 12.26 27.94 22.64
CA GLU A 163 12.66 29.30 22.27
C GLU A 163 12.02 30.35 23.18
N LYS A 164 10.75 30.14 23.54
CA LYS A 164 10.03 31.00 24.49
C LYS A 164 10.65 30.95 25.89
N GLN A 165 11.03 29.77 26.37
CA GLN A 165 11.68 29.59 27.66
C GLN A 165 13.09 30.23 27.67
N GLU A 166 13.89 30.03 26.63
CA GLU A 166 15.21 30.67 26.50
C GLU A 166 15.08 32.20 26.50
N LYS A 167 14.10 32.74 25.75
CA LYS A 167 13.82 34.18 25.73
C LYS A 167 13.35 34.69 27.10
N ALA A 168 12.48 33.96 27.79
CA ALA A 168 12.02 34.33 29.12
C ALA A 168 13.19 34.35 30.13
N ASN A 169 14.06 33.34 30.09
CA ASN A 169 15.26 33.26 30.94
C ASN A 169 16.22 34.44 30.67
N LEU A 170 16.41 34.83 29.41
CA LEU A 170 17.22 36.00 29.05
C LEU A 170 16.62 37.33 29.57
N ILE A 171 15.31 37.49 29.47
CA ILE A 171 14.60 38.66 30.00
C ILE A 171 14.73 38.70 31.53
N GLU A 172 14.54 37.56 32.20
CA GLU A 172 14.68 37.43 33.65
C GLU A 172 16.08 37.86 34.12
N LYS A 173 17.14 37.31 33.50
CA LYS A 173 18.54 37.69 33.78
C LYS A 173 18.80 39.18 33.58
N THR A 174 18.25 39.76 32.51
CA THR A 174 18.43 41.19 32.20
C THR A 174 17.76 42.07 33.26
N ASN A 175 16.55 41.72 33.67
CA ASN A 175 15.81 42.43 34.71
C ASN A 175 16.50 42.29 36.07
N ALA A 176 16.98 41.10 36.43
CA ALA A 176 17.73 40.86 37.66
C ALA A 176 18.98 41.75 37.75
N ILE A 177 19.73 41.94 36.64
CA ILE A 177 20.87 42.86 36.59
C ILE A 177 20.44 44.31 36.88
N ALA A 178 19.35 44.76 36.25
CA ALA A 178 18.84 46.11 36.45
C ALA A 178 18.38 46.34 37.90
N THR A 179 17.68 45.36 38.49
CA THR A 179 17.26 45.39 39.89
C THR A 179 18.47 45.39 40.84
N ALA A 180 19.47 44.55 40.60
CA ALA A 180 20.69 44.49 41.40
C ALA A 180 21.42 45.84 41.44
N LYS A 181 21.59 46.49 40.27
CA LYS A 181 22.18 47.83 40.17
C LYS A 181 21.34 48.89 40.89
N ASN A 182 20.02 48.79 40.81
CA ASN A 182 19.11 49.70 41.50
C ASN A 182 19.29 49.61 43.02
N TYR A 183 19.26 48.41 43.59
CA TYR A 183 19.52 48.20 45.02
C TYR A 183 20.85 48.81 45.47
N LEU A 184 21.93 48.50 44.75
CA LEU A 184 23.26 49.02 45.09
C LEU A 184 23.41 50.55 44.94
N SER A 185 22.43 51.23 44.33
CA SER A 185 22.44 52.70 44.21
C SER A 185 21.99 53.42 45.49
N PHE A 186 21.22 52.75 46.36
CA PHE A 186 20.68 53.38 47.58
C PHE A 186 20.92 52.57 48.86
N THR A 187 21.31 51.31 48.76
CA THR A 187 21.69 50.45 49.90
C THR A 187 22.96 49.65 49.58
N SER A 188 23.52 48.99 50.58
CA SER A 188 24.71 48.16 50.47
C SER A 188 24.41 46.70 50.84
N PHE A 189 25.04 45.78 50.12
CA PHE A 189 24.86 44.33 50.30
C PHE A 189 26.20 43.61 50.19
N SER A 190 26.31 42.47 50.87
CA SER A 190 27.29 41.45 50.49
C SER A 190 26.87 40.79 49.17
N ARG A 191 27.78 40.03 48.54
CA ARG A 191 27.46 39.28 47.33
C ARG A 191 26.28 38.32 47.57
N SER A 192 26.36 37.51 48.63
CA SER A 192 25.29 36.55 48.96
C SER A 192 24.01 37.25 49.40
N GLY A 193 24.11 38.36 50.13
CA GLY A 193 22.95 39.15 50.55
C GLY A 193 22.19 39.72 49.35
N LEU A 194 22.89 40.22 48.33
CA LEU A 194 22.24 40.73 47.12
C LEU A 194 21.59 39.60 46.30
N ILE A 195 22.21 38.42 46.22
CA ILE A 195 21.61 37.24 45.57
C ILE A 195 20.31 36.87 46.28
N HIS A 196 20.32 36.73 47.61
CA HIS A 196 19.12 36.42 48.37
C HIS A 196 18.03 37.50 48.27
N GLN A 197 18.42 38.78 48.19
CA GLN A 197 17.45 39.84 47.95
C GLN A 197 16.76 39.66 46.59
N LEU A 198 17.51 39.35 45.52
CA LEU A 198 16.91 39.12 44.20
C LEU A 198 16.02 37.86 44.17
N GLU A 199 16.40 36.81 44.87
CA GLU A 199 15.54 35.62 45.04
C GLU A 199 14.23 35.97 45.76
N TYR A 200 14.30 36.82 46.79
CA TYR A 200 13.12 37.34 47.48
C TYR A 200 12.22 38.20 46.56
N GLU A 201 12.82 38.97 45.63
CA GLU A 201 12.09 39.70 44.59
C GLU A 201 11.45 38.77 43.53
N GLY A 202 11.67 37.46 43.61
CA GLY A 202 11.05 36.45 42.77
C GLY A 202 11.88 36.06 41.54
N TYR A 203 13.13 36.49 41.44
CA TYR A 203 14.04 35.99 40.41
C TYR A 203 14.50 34.56 40.73
N SER A 204 14.68 33.74 39.70
CA SER A 204 15.31 32.43 39.85
C SER A 204 16.73 32.55 40.42
N THR A 205 17.18 31.55 41.19
CA THR A 205 18.55 31.49 41.72
C THR A 205 19.60 31.64 40.61
N GLU A 206 19.34 31.08 39.43
CA GLU A 206 20.21 31.22 38.25
C GLU A 206 20.28 32.69 37.80
N ALA A 207 19.13 33.35 37.61
CA ALA A 207 19.09 34.75 37.18
C ALA A 207 19.69 35.70 38.22
N ALA A 208 19.41 35.48 39.51
CA ALA A 208 19.95 36.25 40.62
C ALA A 208 21.48 36.13 40.70
N THR A 209 22.01 34.90 40.67
CA THR A 209 23.45 34.64 40.69
C THR A 209 24.14 35.25 39.47
N TYR A 210 23.57 35.00 38.27
CA TYR A 210 24.07 35.59 37.03
C TYR A 210 24.11 37.11 37.11
N ALA A 211 23.06 37.74 37.64
CA ALA A 211 23.00 39.18 37.74
C ALA A 211 24.10 39.75 38.63
N VAL A 212 24.30 39.18 39.81
CA VAL A 212 25.31 39.65 40.77
C VAL A 212 26.74 39.41 40.28
N ASP A 213 26.97 38.35 39.51
CA ASP A 213 28.29 38.05 38.93
C ASP A 213 28.63 38.88 37.69
N ASN A 214 27.63 39.50 37.04
CA ASN A 214 27.78 40.29 35.83
C ASN A 214 27.67 41.81 36.06
N ILE A 215 27.67 42.26 37.32
CA ILE A 215 27.77 43.67 37.68
C ILE A 215 29.16 43.99 38.21
N ASP A 216 29.70 45.13 37.78
CA ASP A 216 30.96 45.64 38.29
C ASP A 216 30.75 46.31 39.64
N VAL A 217 31.14 45.62 40.72
CA VAL A 217 30.90 46.03 42.10
C VAL A 217 32.14 45.78 42.94
N ASP A 218 32.60 46.82 43.62
CA ASP A 218 33.61 46.69 44.67
C ASP A 218 32.95 46.24 45.98
N TRP A 219 33.06 44.95 46.28
CA TRP A 219 32.49 44.35 47.47
C TRP A 219 33.15 44.81 48.78
N ASN A 220 34.41 45.26 48.74
CA ASN A 220 35.05 45.88 49.91
C ASN A 220 34.38 47.22 50.21
N GLN A 221 34.10 48.03 49.18
CA GLN A 221 33.36 49.28 49.32
C GLN A 221 31.92 49.05 49.80
N GLN A 222 31.26 47.98 49.35
CA GLN A 222 29.95 47.61 49.88
C GLN A 222 30.02 47.26 51.38
N CYS A 223 31.03 46.52 51.81
CA CYS A 223 31.23 46.20 53.23
C CYS A 223 31.50 47.45 54.07
N ALA A 224 32.34 48.37 53.58
CA ALA A 224 32.61 49.65 54.25
C ALA A 224 31.35 50.51 54.41
N LYS A 225 30.50 50.57 53.38
CA LYS A 225 29.19 51.26 53.47
C LYS A 225 28.29 50.60 54.50
N THR A 226 28.18 49.27 54.50
CA THR A 226 27.37 48.54 55.49
C THR A 226 27.89 48.75 56.91
N ALA A 227 29.21 48.68 57.11
CA ALA A 227 29.86 48.93 58.40
C ALA A 227 29.55 50.34 58.92
N LYS A 228 29.68 51.35 58.05
CA LYS A 228 29.35 52.73 58.38
C LYS A 228 27.87 52.87 58.73
N ASN A 229 26.96 52.29 57.95
CA ASN A 229 25.53 52.35 58.20
C ASN A 229 25.16 51.78 59.58
N TYR A 230 25.79 50.66 60.00
CA TYR A 230 25.59 50.13 61.35
C TYR A 230 26.10 51.07 62.43
N MET A 231 27.31 51.60 62.27
CA MET A 231 27.92 52.53 63.24
C MET A 231 27.16 53.86 63.36
N ASP A 232 26.55 54.32 62.26
CA ASP A 232 25.67 55.50 62.26
C ASP A 232 24.35 55.22 63.01
N TYR A 233 23.86 53.98 63.00
CA TYR A 233 22.63 53.58 63.67
C TYR A 233 22.83 53.30 65.17
N MET A 234 23.90 52.58 65.52
CA MET A 234 24.26 52.29 66.92
C MET A 234 25.75 51.98 67.08
N ALA A 235 26.26 52.14 68.30
CA ALA A 235 27.64 51.79 68.61
C ALA A 235 27.82 50.25 68.61
N PHE A 236 28.81 49.77 67.87
CA PHE A 236 29.31 48.39 67.95
C PHE A 236 30.68 48.35 68.62
N SER A 237 31.10 47.18 69.11
CA SER A 237 32.52 46.89 69.34
C SER A 237 33.14 46.39 68.03
N ARG A 238 34.47 46.39 67.93
CA ARG A 238 35.17 45.84 66.75
C ARG A 238 34.72 44.40 66.43
N ASP A 239 34.71 43.54 67.43
CA ASP A 239 34.36 42.12 67.25
C ASP A 239 32.86 41.93 67.01
N GLY A 240 32.02 42.77 67.62
CA GLY A 240 30.58 42.76 67.36
C GLY A 240 30.27 43.17 65.92
N LEU A 241 30.93 44.21 65.40
CA LEU A 241 30.77 44.65 64.02
C LEU A 241 31.31 43.59 63.04
N TYR A 242 32.41 42.94 63.37
CA TYR A 242 32.93 41.80 62.59
C TYR A 242 31.87 40.69 62.47
N GLN A 243 31.29 40.25 63.58
CA GLN A 243 30.27 39.21 63.59
C GLN A 243 29.01 39.61 62.82
N GLN A 244 28.59 40.87 62.93
CA GLN A 244 27.46 41.37 62.17
C GLN A 244 27.73 41.34 60.66
N LEU A 245 28.89 41.84 60.21
CA LEU A 245 29.24 41.82 58.79
C LEU A 245 29.43 40.40 58.25
N GLN A 246 29.91 39.47 59.09
CA GLN A 246 29.96 38.05 58.75
C GLN A 246 28.55 37.46 58.60
N TYR A 247 27.61 37.81 59.48
CA TYR A 247 26.21 37.41 59.36
C TYR A 247 25.56 37.97 58.09
N GLU A 248 25.89 39.22 57.71
CA GLU A 248 25.48 39.82 56.43
C GLU A 248 26.09 39.10 55.21
N GLY A 249 27.04 38.18 55.40
CA GLY A 249 27.63 37.36 54.34
C GLY A 249 28.86 37.96 53.66
N PHE A 250 29.54 38.92 54.29
CA PHE A 250 30.84 39.39 53.82
C PHE A 250 31.95 38.37 54.13
N THR A 251 32.96 38.34 53.26
CA THR A 251 34.19 37.56 53.49
C THR A 251 35.10 38.21 54.53
N ASP A 252 35.98 37.46 55.15
CA ASP A 252 36.89 37.99 56.19
C ASP A 252 37.71 39.18 55.68
N GLU A 253 38.21 39.13 54.45
CA GLU A 253 38.97 40.21 53.84
C GLU A 253 38.13 41.48 53.66
N GLN A 254 36.88 41.35 53.19
CA GLN A 254 35.93 42.46 53.06
C GLN A 254 35.60 43.07 54.42
N ILE A 255 35.42 42.22 55.44
CA ILE A 255 35.14 42.66 56.80
C ILE A 255 36.32 43.44 57.36
N GLN A 256 37.57 42.99 57.19
CA GLN A 256 38.73 43.76 57.65
C GLN A 256 38.79 45.13 56.99
N TYR A 257 38.50 45.22 55.69
CA TYR A 257 38.41 46.50 55.00
C TYR A 257 37.30 47.39 55.60
N GLY A 258 36.11 46.82 55.82
CA GLY A 258 34.97 47.53 56.41
C GLY A 258 35.27 48.06 57.81
N LEU A 259 35.87 47.25 58.69
CA LEU A 259 36.32 47.64 60.02
C LEU A 259 37.31 48.82 59.96
N SER A 260 38.32 48.71 59.11
CA SER A 260 39.32 49.77 58.95
C SER A 260 38.69 51.09 58.47
N SER A 261 37.70 51.01 57.57
CA SER A 261 37.02 52.19 57.02
C SER A 261 36.23 52.99 58.06
N VAL A 262 35.86 52.37 59.18
CA VAL A 262 35.12 53.01 60.29
C VAL A 262 35.99 53.26 61.53
N GLY A 263 37.31 53.03 61.44
CA GLY A 263 38.28 53.39 62.47
C GLY A 263 38.70 52.28 63.44
N TYR A 264 38.54 51.00 63.06
CA TYR A 264 39.04 49.84 63.80
C TYR A 264 40.32 49.22 63.22
#